data_AF-A0A941UMD1-F1
#
_entry.id   AF-A0A941UMD1-F1
#
_cell.length_a   1.000
_cell.length_b   1.000
_cell.length_c   1.000
_cell.angle_alpha   90.00
_cell.angle_beta   90.00
_cell.angle_gamma   90.00
#
_symmetry.space_group_name_H-M   'P 1'
#
loop_
_entity.id
_entity.type
_entity.pdbx_description
1 polymer ?
#
loop_
_entity_poly.entity_id
_entity_poly.type
_entity_poly.pdbx_seq_one_letter_code
_entity_poly.pdbx_strand_id
1 'polypeptide(L)' 'MHPILFEIPKIDLGGWTIGPIPIRMYGLMIGIGFLVAVWLASRRAKKEGIDPERIMDMGVYLLLAA' A
#
# COMPACT_ATOMS: atom_id res chain seq x y z
N MET A 1 4.69 -22.95 3.93
CA MET A 1 5.33 -22.64 2.64
C MET A 1 4.90 -21.23 2.23
N HIS A 2 5.74 -20.21 2.38
CA HIS A 2 5.41 -18.83 2.01
C HIS A 2 5.85 -18.54 0.57
N PRO A 3 4.93 -18.28 -0.38
CA PRO A 3 5.31 -17.98 -1.76
C PRO A 3 5.85 -16.55 -1.86
N ILE A 4 7.12 -16.43 -2.25
CA ILE A 4 7.78 -15.18 -2.63
C ILE A 4 7.48 -15.00 -4.12
N LEU A 5 6.87 -13.86 -4.51
CA LEU A 5 6.49 -13.61 -5.92
C LEU A 5 7.66 -13.06 -6.73
N PHE A 6 8.46 -12.20 -6.09
CA PHE A 6 9.52 -11.45 -6.75
C PHE A 6 10.58 -11.09 -5.71
N GLU A 7 11.83 -11.46 -5.96
CA GLU A 7 12.98 -10.88 -5.27
C GLU A 7 13.43 -9.68 -6.11
N ILE A 8 13.28 -8.45 -5.59
CA ILE A 8 13.89 -7.30 -6.26
C ILE A 8 15.41 -7.48 -6.13
N PRO A 9 16.16 -7.54 -7.26
CA PRO A 9 17.60 -7.64 -7.22
C PRO A 9 18.19 -6.41 -6.54
N LYS A 10 19.29 -6.61 -5.81
CA LYS A 10 19.99 -5.57 -5.06
C LYS A 10 20.21 -4.35 -5.95
N ILE A 11 19.80 -3.18 -5.46
CA ILE A 11 20.02 -1.92 -6.16
C ILE A 11 21.29 -1.31 -5.56
N ASP A 12 22.38 -1.38 -6.33
CA ASP A 12 23.66 -0.75 -5.98
C ASP A 12 23.66 0.71 -6.44
N LEU A 13 23.27 1.64 -5.56
CA LEU A 13 23.45 3.07 -5.79
C LEU A 13 24.78 3.54 -5.20
N GLY A 14 25.85 3.49 -5.99
CA GLY A 14 27.07 4.30 -5.81
C GLY A 14 27.67 4.38 -4.40
N GLY A 15 27.60 3.30 -3.61
CA GLY A 15 28.09 3.24 -2.21
C GLY A 15 27.06 2.78 -1.18
N TRP A 16 25.77 2.71 -1.54
CA TRP A 16 24.70 2.20 -0.70
C TRP A 16 24.07 0.97 -1.36
N THR A 17 24.30 -0.21 -0.76
CA THR A 17 23.67 -1.46 -1.20
C THR A 17 22.37 -1.62 -0.43
N ILE A 18 21.23 -1.28 -1.05
CA ILE A 18 19.93 -1.65 -0.51
C ILE A 18 19.80 -3.15 -0.77
N GLY A 19 19.90 -3.95 0.30
CA GLY A 19 19.85 -5.42 0.27
C GLY A 19 18.58 -5.95 -0.42
N PRO A 20 18.53 -7.24 -0.77
CA PRO A 20 17.41 -7.80 -1.53
C PRO A 20 16.13 -7.56 -0.74
N ILE A 21 15.19 -6.83 -1.33
CA ILE A 21 13.88 -6.57 -0.73
C ILE A 21 12.97 -7.69 -1.21
N PRO A 22 12.71 -8.74 -0.40
CA PRO A 22 11.79 -9.79 -0.79
C PRO A 22 10.39 -9.19 -0.85
N ILE A 23 9.86 -8.97 -2.06
CA ILE A 23 8.45 -8.61 -2.21
C ILE A 23 7.63 -9.88 -1.98
N ARG A 24 7.07 -9.96 -0.78
CA ARG A 24 6.19 -11.06 -0.41
C ARG A 24 4.80 -10.81 -1.00
N MET A 25 4.22 -11.85 -1.61
CA MET A 25 2.86 -11.84 -2.17
C MET A 25 1.84 -11.17 -1.25
N TYR A 26 1.91 -11.48 0.05
CA TYR A 26 0.96 -10.98 1.03
C TYR A 26 1.04 -9.46 1.17
N GLY A 27 2.25 -8.86 1.09
CA GLY A 27 2.42 -7.41 1.23
C GLY A 27 1.86 -6.67 0.01
N LEU A 28 2.08 -7.22 -1.17
CA LEU A 28 1.47 -6.71 -2.41
C LEU A 28 -0.06 -6.81 -2.35
N MET A 29 -0.59 -7.95 -1.87
CA MET A 29 -2.03 -8.16 -1.74
C MET A 29 -2.66 -7.21 -0.71
N ILE A 30 -1.98 -6.94 0.40
CA ILE A 30 -2.40 -5.95 1.40
C ILE A 30 -2.41 -4.54 0.80
N GLY A 31 -1.35 -4.14 0.09
CA GLY A 31 -1.26 -2.83 -0.55
C GLY A 31 -2.37 -2.61 -1.58
N ILE A 32 -2.61 -3.60 -2.45
CA ILE A 32 -3.71 -3.55 -3.42
C ILE A 32 -5.07 -3.50 -2.71
N GLY A 33 -5.28 -4.34 -1.70
CA GLY A 33 -6.52 -4.35 -0.91
C GLY A 33 -6.79 -3.00 -0.26
N PHE A 34 -5.77 -2.37 0.31
CA PHE A 34 -5.86 -1.03 0.89
C PHE A 34 -6.23 0.03 -0.16
N LEU A 35 -5.56 0.03 -1.31
CA LEU A 35 -5.87 0.97 -2.41
C LEU A 35 -7.31 0.83 -2.90
N VAL A 36 -7.79 -0.40 -3.10
CA VAL A 36 -9.18 -0.65 -3.53
C VAL A 36 -10.17 -0.22 -2.44
N ALA A 37 -9.87 -0.48 -1.17
CA ALA A 37 -10.71 -0.09 -0.05
C ALA A 37 -10.87 1.44 0.05
N VAL A 38 -9.76 2.19 -0.01
CA VAL A 38 -9.78 3.66 0.01
C VAL A 38 -10.52 4.20 -1.21
N TRP A 39 -10.26 3.67 -2.41
CA TRP A 39 -10.96 4.11 -3.61
C TRP A 39 -12.48 3.90 -3.53
N LEU A 40 -12.91 2.74 -3.03
CA LEU A 40 -14.33 2.43 -2.85
C LEU A 40 -14.96 3.33 -1.78
N ALA A 41 -14.26 3.56 -0.67
CA ALA A 41 -14.70 4.44 0.41
C ALA A 41 -14.86 5.89 -0.07
N SER A 42 -13.89 6.42 -0.82
CA SER A 42 -13.96 7.78 -1.40
C SER A 42 -15.11 7.89 -2.41
N ARG A 43 -15.33 6.84 -3.21
CA ARG A 43 -16.46 6.80 -4.16
C ARG A 43 -17.81 6.77 -3.46
N ARG A 44 -17.90 6.11 -2.29
CA ARG A 44 -19.12 6.05 -1.48
C ARG A 44 -19.36 7.34 -0.71
N ALA A 45 -18.31 7.94 -0.14
CA ALA A 45 -18.35 9.25 0.50
C ALA A 45 -18.92 10.32 -0.45
N LYS A 46 -18.47 10.35 -1.70
CA LYS A 46 -19.00 11.28 -2.71
C LYS A 46 -20.51 11.13 -2.95
N LYS A 47 -21.06 9.91 -2.83
CA LYS A 47 -22.51 9.66 -2.95
C LYS A 47 -23.30 10.11 -1.72
N GLU A 48 -22.67 10.03 -0.55
CA GLU A 48 -23.26 10.43 0.75
C GLU A 48 -23.06 11.94 1.03
N GLY A 49 -22.47 12.71 0.11
CA GLY A 49 -22.15 14.12 0.31
C GLY A 49 -20.98 14.38 1.27
N ILE A 50 -20.21 13.33 1.59
CA ILE A 50 -19.00 13.41 2.42
C ILE A 50 -17.81 13.75 1.53
N ASP A 51 -16.97 14.66 2.01
CA ASP A 51 -15.75 15.07 1.33
C ASP A 51 -14.80 13.86 1.15
N PRO A 52 -14.48 13.46 -0.11
CA PRO A 52 -13.55 12.36 -0.38
C PRO A 52 -12.16 12.58 0.20
N GLU A 53 -11.76 13.84 0.41
CA GLU A 53 -10.44 14.20 0.93
C GLU A 53 -10.29 13.72 2.39
N ARG A 54 -11.37 13.82 3.18
CA ARG A 54 -11.39 13.25 4.54
C ARG A 54 -11.22 11.74 4.58
N ILE A 55 -11.75 11.02 3.59
CA ILE A 55 -11.55 9.56 3.49
C ILE A 55 -10.07 9.26 3.24
N MET A 56 -9.43 10.08 2.40
CA MET A 56 -8.02 9.93 2.06
C MET A 56 -7.13 10.20 3.28
N ASP A 57 -7.42 11.28 4.03
CA ASP A 57 -6.76 11.58 5.30
C ASP A 57 -6.91 10.43 6.30
N MET A 58 -8.13 9.92 6.48
CA MET A 58 -8.38 8.78 7.37
C MET A 58 -7.65 7.51 6.92
N GLY A 59 -7.52 7.29 5.60
CA GLY A 59 -6.71 6.22 5.05
C GLY A 59 -5.24 6.33 5.46
N VAL A 60 -4.65 7.53 5.40
CA VAL A 60 -3.27 7.79 5.83
C VAL A 60 -3.13 7.58 7.33
N TYR A 61 -4.07 8.07 8.15
CA TYR A 61 -4.06 7.85 9.60
C TYR A 61 -4.13 6.35 9.96
N LEU A 62 -4.98 5.58 9.28
CA LEU A 62 -5.09 4.13 9.47
C LEU A 62 -3.78 3.41 9.13
N LEU A 63 -3.07 3.86 8.08
CA LEU A 63 -1.82 3.27 7.64
C LEU A 63 -0.66 3.60 8.59
N LEU A 64 -0.67 4.78 9.22
CA LEU A 64 0.28 5.16 10.26
C LEU A 64 0.02 4.47 11.61
N ALA A 65 -1.23 4.10 11.90
CA ALA A 65 -1.62 3.43 13.14
C ALA A 65 -1.39 1.91 13.12
N ALA A 66 -1.20 1.33 11.94
CA ALA A 66 -0.93 -0.10 11.73
C ALA A 66 0.54 -0.45 12.02
#